data_AF-A0A507AQ90-F1
#
_entry.id   AF-A0A507AQ90-F1
#
_cell.length_a   1.000
_cell.length_b   1.000
_cell.length_c   1.000
_cell.angle_alpha   90.00
_cell.angle_beta   90.00
_cell.angle_gamma   90.00
#
_symmetry.space_group_name_H-M   'P 1'
#
loop_
_entity.id
_entity.type
_entity.pdbx_description
1 polymer ?
#
loop_
_entity_poly.entity_id
_entity_poly.type
_entity_poly.pdbx_seq_one_letter_code
_entity_poly.pdbx_strand_id
1 'polypeptide(L)'
;MALISAKTIITSISLFHITLGFFFLTNPVTVADQSLVWVIGEAMGMPYSRNFETQSPALAFLAVGLAFFGITDLASFGLPEEVCLVQHWGVQGMSHHPPPACCPLNISPAIPY
;
A
#
# COMPACT_ATOMS: atom_id res chain seq x y z
N MET A 1 15.23 8.84 -17.27
CA MET A 1 15.24 8.94 -15.80
C MET A 1 13.94 9.58 -15.38
N ALA A 2 13.11 8.90 -14.58
CA ALA A 2 11.87 9.48 -14.09
C ALA A 2 12.17 10.76 -13.30
N LEU A 3 11.32 11.78 -13.42
CA LEU A 3 11.46 13.06 -12.70
C LEU A 3 11.47 12.87 -11.17
N ILE A 4 10.91 11.78 -10.68
CA ILE A 4 10.87 11.40 -9.27
C ILE A 4 11.26 9.91 -9.18
N SER A 5 12.18 9.58 -8.28
CA SER A 5 12.60 8.19 -8.05
C SER A 5 11.47 7.37 -7.42
N ALA A 6 11.39 6.08 -7.74
CA ALA A 6 10.47 5.15 -7.09
C ALA A 6 10.63 5.17 -5.56
N LYS A 7 11.88 5.31 -5.07
CA LYS A 7 12.16 5.48 -3.64
C LYS A 7 11.47 6.73 -3.07
N THR A 8 11.53 7.86 -3.76
CA THR A 8 10.88 9.10 -3.29
C THR A 8 9.36 8.96 -3.22
N ILE A 9 8.74 8.26 -4.18
CA ILE A 9 7.28 7.99 -4.16
C ILE A 9 6.92 7.08 -2.99
N ILE A 10 7.67 6.00 -2.80
CA ILE A 10 7.42 5.06 -1.70
C ILE A 10 7.62 5.74 -0.34
N THR A 11 8.67 6.55 -0.17
CA THR A 11 8.89 7.32 1.07
C THR A 11 7.74 8.29 1.33
N SER A 12 7.26 9.02 0.33
CA SER A 12 6.17 9.98 0.54
C SER A 12 4.86 9.30 0.91
N ILE A 13 4.54 8.17 0.26
CA ILE A 13 3.36 7.34 0.60
C ILE A 13 3.49 6.77 2.01
N SER A 14 4.66 6.25 2.39
CA SER A 14 4.92 5.73 3.75
C SER A 14 4.70 6.79 4.83
N LEU A 15 5.28 7.99 4.65
CA LEU A 15 5.09 9.11 5.59
C LEU A 15 3.64 9.58 5.64
N PHE A 16 2.93 9.54 4.51
CA PHE A 16 1.50 9.84 4.45
C PHE A 16 0.68 8.84 5.29
N HIS A 17 0.97 7.54 5.23
CA HIS A 17 0.29 6.52 6.05
C HIS A 17 0.51 6.72 7.55
N ILE A 18 1.75 7.02 7.96
CA ILE A 18 2.08 7.31 9.37
C ILE A 18 1.33 8.56 9.84
N THR A 19 1.29 9.59 9.01
CA THR A 19 0.62 10.86 9.32
C THR A 19 -0.90 10.68 9.42
N LEU A 20 -1.52 9.91 8.51
CA LEU A 20 -2.93 9.56 8.61
C LEU A 20 -3.24 8.77 9.87
N GLY A 21 -2.40 7.79 10.23
CA GLY A 21 -2.54 7.03 11.47
C GLY A 21 -2.52 7.94 12.69
N PHE A 22 -1.59 8.89 12.75
CA PHE A 22 -1.53 9.88 13.83
C PHE A 22 -2.81 10.72 13.92
N PHE A 23 -3.33 11.23 12.80
CA PHE A 23 -4.54 12.05 12.81
C PHE A 23 -5.81 11.24 13.15
N PHE A 24 -5.94 10.00 12.67
CA PHE A 24 -7.07 9.16 13.07
C PHE A 24 -7.08 8.84 14.57
N LEU A 25 -5.90 8.71 15.19
CA LEU A 25 -5.78 8.51 16.63
C LEU A 25 -6.05 9.77 17.44
N THR A 26 -5.60 10.94 16.99
CA THR A 26 -5.60 12.17 17.81
C THR A 26 -6.78 13.08 17.52
N ASN A 27 -7.11 13.30 16.25
CA ASN A 27 -8.21 14.16 15.83
C ASN A 27 -8.73 13.74 14.45
N PRO A 28 -9.66 12.76 14.37
CA PRO A 28 -10.15 12.26 13.08
C PRO A 28 -10.90 13.29 12.24
N VAL A 29 -11.38 14.39 12.86
CA VAL A 29 -12.08 15.49 12.18
C VAL A 29 -11.16 16.19 11.17
N THR A 30 -9.86 16.32 11.46
CA THR A 30 -8.92 17.00 10.56
C THR A 30 -8.74 16.28 9.22
N VAL A 31 -9.04 14.97 9.19
CA VAL A 31 -9.02 14.15 7.96
C VAL A 31 -10.34 14.31 7.21
N ALA A 32 -11.47 14.31 7.92
CA ALA A 32 -12.79 14.50 7.32
C ALA A 32 -12.95 15.89 6.67
N ASP A 33 -12.32 16.92 7.25
CA ASP A 33 -12.37 18.30 6.75
C ASP A 33 -11.42 18.58 5.57
N GLN A 34 -10.70 17.58 5.07
CA GLN A 34 -9.88 17.75 3.86
C GLN A 34 -10.77 17.87 2.63
N SER A 35 -10.51 18.91 1.80
CA SER A 35 -11.28 19.15 0.57
C SER A 35 -11.28 17.95 -0.38
N LEU A 36 -10.16 17.22 -0.45
CA LEU A 36 -10.06 15.99 -1.25
C LEU A 36 -10.99 14.88 -0.74
N VAL A 37 -11.06 14.69 0.58
CA VAL A 37 -11.92 13.68 1.21
C VAL A 37 -13.38 14.03 0.97
N TRP A 38 -13.73 15.31 1.10
CA TRP A 38 -15.08 15.82 0.84
C TRP A 38 -15.51 15.60 -0.62
N VAL A 39 -14.68 16.02 -1.59
CA VAL A 39 -14.97 15.86 -3.03
C VAL A 39 -15.12 14.38 -3.41
N ILE A 40 -14.25 13.51 -2.91
CA ILE A 40 -14.33 12.06 -3.15
C ILE A 40 -15.60 11.48 -2.50
N GLY A 41 -15.95 11.93 -1.29
CA GLY A 41 -17.15 11.51 -0.57
C GLY A 41 -18.44 11.85 -1.32
N GLU A 42 -18.55 13.09 -1.79
CA GLU A 42 -19.68 13.54 -2.61
C GLU A 42 -19.75 12.79 -3.94
N ALA A 43 -18.61 12.60 -4.61
CA ALA A 43 -18.55 11.87 -5.87
C ALA A 43 -18.95 10.38 -5.73
N MET A 44 -18.69 9.77 -4.57
CA MET A 44 -19.11 8.39 -4.26
C MET A 44 -20.54 8.32 -3.68
N GLY A 45 -21.23 9.45 -3.50
CA GLY A 45 -22.58 9.48 -2.93
C GLY A 45 -22.65 8.94 -1.50
N MET A 46 -21.55 9.00 -0.74
CA MET A 46 -21.53 8.48 0.62
C MET A 46 -22.39 9.35 1.55
N PRO A 47 -23.23 8.75 2.42
CA PRO A 47 -24.00 9.51 3.39
C PRO A 47 -23.07 10.18 4.40
N TYR A 48 -23.43 11.39 4.83
CA TYR A 48 -22.71 12.10 5.89
C TYR A 48 -22.79 11.28 7.19
N SER A 49 -21.66 10.71 7.59
CA SER A 49 -21.53 9.91 8.80
C SER A 49 -20.75 10.68 9.87
N ARG A 50 -21.24 10.65 11.11
CA ARG A 50 -20.59 11.24 12.28
C ARG A 50 -19.40 10.43 12.80
N ASN A 51 -19.04 9.33 12.13
CA ASN A 51 -18.01 8.41 12.60
C ASN A 51 -16.61 9.02 12.70
N PHE A 52 -16.37 10.19 12.08
CA PHE A 52 -15.11 10.94 12.18
C PHE A 52 -15.17 12.12 13.18
N GLU A 53 -16.31 12.36 13.84
CA GLU A 53 -16.45 13.45 14.82
C GLU A 53 -15.76 13.15 16.16
N THR A 54 -15.65 11.88 16.51
CA THR A 54 -15.09 11.43 17.78
C THR A 54 -14.16 10.24 17.59
N GLN A 55 -13.21 10.08 18.50
CA GLN A 55 -12.35 8.90 18.52
C GLN A 55 -13.19 7.64 18.75
N SER A 56 -12.98 6.62 17.93
CA SER A 56 -13.66 5.34 18.06
C SER A 56 -12.66 4.18 18.05
N PRO A 57 -12.99 3.02 18.65
CA PRO A 57 -12.13 1.85 18.61
C PRO A 57 -11.80 1.39 17.18
N ALA A 58 -12.74 1.53 16.25
CA ALA A 58 -12.54 1.20 14.84
C ALA A 58 -11.49 2.12 14.18
N LEU A 59 -11.55 3.43 14.46
CA LEU A 59 -10.55 4.40 13.98
C LEU A 59 -9.18 4.16 14.62
N ALA A 60 -9.13 3.79 15.90
CA ALA A 60 -7.88 3.45 16.57
C ALA A 60 -7.22 2.20 15.96
N PHE A 61 -8.00 1.17 15.63
CA PHE A 61 -7.50 0.00 14.93
C PHE A 61 -6.97 0.35 13.54
N LEU A 62 -7.73 1.15 12.78
CA LEU A 62 -7.32 1.63 11.45
C LEU A 62 -6.03 2.47 11.53
N ALA A 63 -5.91 3.33 12.55
CA ALA A 63 -4.73 4.14 12.79
C ALA A 63 -3.47 3.31 13.03
N VAL A 64 -3.57 2.27 13.87
CA VAL A 64 -2.47 1.33 14.11
C VAL A 64 -2.11 0.58 12.83
N GLY A 65 -3.10 0.13 12.06
CA GLY A 65 -2.87 -0.54 10.78
C GLY A 65 -2.11 0.35 9.79
N LEU A 66 -2.56 1.60 9.58
CA LEU A 66 -1.89 2.55 8.69
C LEU A 66 -0.48 2.89 9.16
N ALA A 67 -0.29 3.14 10.46
CA ALA A 67 1.04 3.40 11.00
C ALA A 67 1.97 2.20 10.82
N PHE A 68 1.46 0.98 11.05
CA PHE A 68 2.22 -0.25 10.83
C PHE A 68 2.66 -0.38 9.37
N PHE A 69 1.75 -0.23 8.40
CA PHE A 69 2.09 -0.28 6.97
C PHE A 69 3.13 0.78 6.59
N GLY A 70 2.93 2.04 7.04
CA GLY A 70 3.90 3.10 6.78
C GLY A 70 5.28 2.79 7.36
N ILE A 71 5.36 2.23 8.57
CA ILE A 71 6.63 1.84 9.19
C ILE A 71 7.27 0.66 8.46
N THR A 72 6.51 -0.39 8.08
CA THR A 72 7.06 -1.53 7.33
C THR A 72 7.61 -1.09 5.98
N ASP A 73 6.92 -0.16 5.32
CA ASP A 73 7.34 0.40 4.05
C ASP A 73 8.58 1.27 4.18
N LEU A 74 8.71 2.04 5.25
CA LEU A 74 9.92 2.80 5.53
C LEU A 74 11.11 1.88 5.87
N ALA A 75 10.85 0.82 6.64
CA ALA A 75 11.85 -0.17 7.02
C ALA A 75 12.39 -0.94 5.80
N SER A 76 11.56 -1.13 4.76
CA SER A 76 11.97 -1.80 3.52
C SER A 76 13.14 -1.10 2.80
N PHE A 77 13.33 0.21 3.00
CA PHE A 77 14.49 0.94 2.45
C PHE A 77 15.82 0.65 3.14
N GLY A 78 15.80 0.05 4.33
CA GLY A 78 17.01 -0.44 4.98
C GLY A 78 17.58 -1.69 4.30
N LEU A 79 16.83 -2.30 3.38
CA LEU A 79 17.21 -3.52 2.68
C LEU A 79 17.83 -3.21 1.30
N PRO A 80 18.60 -4.15 0.73
CA PRO A 80 19.09 -4.06 -0.65
C PRO A 80 17.94 -3.78 -1.63
N GLU A 81 18.26 -3.07 -2.72
CA GLU A 81 17.26 -2.55 -3.66
C GLU A 81 16.42 -3.66 -4.31
N GLU A 82 17.02 -4.81 -4.55
CA GLU A 82 16.37 -6.01 -5.10
C GLU A 82 15.29 -6.52 -4.14
N VAL A 83 15.58 -6.53 -2.84
CA VAL A 83 14.63 -6.99 -1.82
C VAL A 83 13.53 -5.95 -1.63
N CYS A 84 13.88 -4.66 -1.59
CA CYS A 84 12.92 -3.58 -1.43
C CYS A 84 11.95 -3.48 -2.62
N LEU A 85 12.46 -3.32 -3.84
CA LEU A 85 11.63 -3.02 -5.01
C LEU A 85 10.99 -4.27 -5.62
N VAL A 86 11.70 -5.40 -5.67
CA VAL A 86 11.20 -6.61 -6.36
C VAL A 86 10.44 -7.51 -5.40
N GLN A 87 10.96 -7.76 -4.19
CA GLN A 87 10.36 -8.72 -3.26
C GLN A 87 9.27 -8.09 -2.40
N HIS A 88 9.55 -6.96 -1.73
CA HIS A 88 8.59 -6.31 -0.82
C HIS A 88 7.50 -5.55 -1.60
N TRP A 89 7.89 -4.65 -2.51
CA TRP A 89 6.91 -3.86 -3.28
C TRP A 89 6.39 -4.56 -4.53
N GLY A 90 7.23 -5.37 -5.19
CA GLY A 90 6.83 -6.10 -6.40
C GLY A 90 5.75 -7.16 -6.16
N VAL A 91 5.74 -7.80 -4.97
CA VAL A 91 4.67 -8.74 -4.60
C VAL A 91 3.34 -8.03 -4.25
N GLN A 92 3.40 -6.79 -3.75
CA GLN A 92 2.22 -5.99 -3.43
C GLN A 92 1.50 -5.47 -4.69
N GLY A 93 2.24 -5.29 -5.79
CA GLY A 93 1.77 -4.62 -7.00
C GLY A 93 0.86 -5.44 -7.90
N MET A 94 1.15 -6.72 -8.15
CA MET A 94 0.29 -7.68 -8.88
C MET A 94 1.03 -9.01 -9.09
N SER A 95 0.49 -10.10 -8.56
CA SER A 95 0.86 -11.47 -8.91
C SER A 95 -0.05 -12.01 -10.02
N HIS A 96 0.12 -11.58 -11.27
CA HIS A 96 -0.44 -12.32 -12.40
C HIS A 96 0.39 -12.17 -13.68
N HIS A 97 1.67 -12.50 -13.59
CA HIS A 97 2.42 -12.93 -14.77
C HIS A 97 2.84 -14.38 -14.54
N PRO A 98 2.42 -15.36 -15.37
CA PRO A 98 3.01 -16.68 -15.29
C PRO A 98 4.52 -16.55 -15.56
N PRO A 99 5.36 -17.37 -14.89
CA PRO A 99 6.81 -17.29 -15.02
C PRO A 99 7.21 -17.49 -16.49
N PRO A 100 8.27 -16.81 -16.98
CA PRO A 100 8.80 -17.07 -18.30
C PRO A 100 9.19 -18.54 -18.38
N ALA A 101 8.63 -19.23 -19.36
CA ALA A 101 8.96 -20.61 -19.70
C ALA A 101 10.43 -20.69 -20.13
N CYS A 102 11.33 -20.89 -19.15
CA CYS A 102 12.73 -21.21 -19.38
C CYS A 102 13.13 -22.35 -18.45
N CYS A 103 12.74 -23.57 -18.82
CA CYS A 103 13.58 -24.76 -18.69
C CYS A 103 13.11 -25.79 -19.73
N PRO A 104 13.99 -26.28 -20.63
CA PRO A 104 13.62 -27.30 -21.59
C PRO A 104 13.54 -28.62 -20.84
N LEU A 105 12.32 -29.09 -20.55
CA LEU A 105 12.14 -30.47 -20.13
C LEU A 105 12.40 -31.34 -21.36
N ASN A 106 13.61 -31.90 -21.40
CA ASN A 106 13.99 -33.04 -22.21
C ASN A 106 13.01 -34.19 -21.93
N ILE A 107 11.94 -34.28 -22.72
CA ILE A 107 11.05 -35.44 -22.74
C ILE A 107 11.32 -36.15 -24.05
N SER A 108 12.30 -37.03 -24.03
CA SER A 108 12.40 -38.12 -25.00
C SER A 108 11.15 -38.99 -24.86
N PRO A 109 10.31 -39.17 -25.90
CA PRO A 109 9.31 -40.22 -25.86
C PRO A 109 9.97 -41.49 -26.39
N ALA A 110 10.46 -42.30 -25.46
CA ALA A 110 10.37 -43.74 -25.66
C ALA A 110 8.88 -44.10 -25.59
N ILE A 111 8.35 -44.78 -26.61
CA ILE A 111 7.50 -45.99 -26.54
C ILE A 111 7.04 -46.34 -27.98
N PRO A 112 6.90 -47.64 -28.29
CA PRO A 112 6.90 -48.24 -29.62
C PRO A 112 5.49 -48.48 -30.17
N TYR A 113 5.46 -49.16 -31.32
CA TYR A 113 4.36 -49.65 -32.16
C TYR A 113 3.98 -48.73 -33.33
#